data_AF-A0A1M8AC03-F1
#
_entry.id   AF-A0A1M8AC03-F1
#
_cell.length_a   1.000
_cell.length_b   1.000
_cell.length_c   1.000
_cell.angle_alpha   90.00
_cell.angle_beta   90.00
_cell.angle_gamma   90.00
#
_symmetry.space_group_name_H-M   'P 1'
#
loop_
_entity.id
_entity.type
_entity.pdbx_description
1 polymer ?
#
loop_
_entity_poly.entity_id
_entity_poly.type
_entity_poly.pdbx_seq_one_letter_code
_entity_poly.pdbx_strand_id
1 'polypeptide(L)'
;MMGRLLHYAADALMVSTILAGIKQTSGITPDITQVSEPNVRQAVYYYLSAGEYIFDKALAFAQSSSHFRPAEPINPLSLFNKEVHGSLRQYSHSDTPSRF
;
A
#
# COMPACT_ATOMS: atom_id res chain seq x y z
N MET A 1 2.21 -16.43 -30.22
CA MET A 1 1.21 -16.84 -29.19
C MET A 1 1.69 -16.59 -27.75
N MET A 2 2.97 -16.80 -27.42
CA MET A 2 3.51 -16.65 -26.06
C MET A 2 3.25 -15.29 -25.38
N GLY A 3 3.33 -14.19 -26.14
CA GLY A 3 3.11 -12.83 -25.60
C GLY A 3 1.70 -12.58 -25.08
N ARG A 4 0.65 -13.17 -25.69
CA ARG A 4 -0.73 -13.01 -25.22
C ARG A 4 -1.00 -13.81 -23.96
N LEU A 5 -0.41 -15.00 -23.86
CA LEU A 5 -0.54 -15.84 -22.68
C LEU A 5 0.09 -15.17 -21.45
N LEU A 6 1.29 -14.59 -21.61
CA LEU A 6 1.94 -13.79 -20.57
C LEU A 6 1.10 -12.58 -20.17
N HIS A 7 0.45 -11.92 -21.13
CA HIS A 7 -0.43 -10.79 -20.84
C HIS A 7 -1.64 -11.21 -20.00
N TYR A 8 -2.33 -12.28 -20.39
CA TYR A 8 -3.47 -12.79 -19.63
C TYR A 8 -3.08 -13.32 -18.25
N ALA A 9 -1.89 -13.92 -18.12
CA ALA A 9 -1.35 -14.32 -16.83
C ALA A 9 -1.07 -13.10 -15.94
N ALA A 10 -0.51 -12.03 -16.51
CA ALA A 10 -0.27 -10.77 -15.79
C ALA A 10 -1.59 -10.11 -15.36
N ASP A 11 -2.58 -10.05 -16.25
CA ASP A 11 -3.89 -9.47 -15.97
C ASP A 11 -4.61 -10.25 -14.87
N ALA A 12 -4.61 -11.58 -14.97
CA ALA A 12 -5.16 -12.43 -13.92
C ALA A 12 -4.45 -12.15 -12.60
N LEU A 13 -3.13 -12.08 -12.59
CA LEU A 13 -2.36 -11.86 -11.37
C LEU A 13 -2.59 -10.46 -10.77
N MET A 14 -2.79 -9.43 -11.61
CA MET A 14 -3.23 -8.11 -11.14
C MET A 14 -4.59 -8.17 -10.47
N VAL A 15 -5.55 -8.87 -11.07
CA VAL A 15 -6.89 -9.03 -10.49
C VAL A 15 -6.81 -9.74 -9.13
N SER A 16 -5.99 -10.79 -8.99
CA SER A 16 -5.83 -11.47 -7.69
C SER A 16 -5.16 -10.58 -6.65
N THR A 17 -4.18 -9.75 -7.03
CA THR A 17 -3.58 -8.76 -6.12
C THR A 17 -4.58 -7.70 -5.66
N ILE A 18 -5.50 -7.26 -6.52
CA ILE A 18 -6.57 -6.32 -6.12
C ILE A 18 -7.50 -6.98 -5.10
N LEU A 19 -7.92 -8.22 -5.35
CA LEU A 19 -8.74 -9.01 -4.43
C LEU A 19 -8.05 -9.20 -3.06
N ALA A 20 -6.74 -9.46 -3.06
CA ALA A 20 -5.94 -9.52 -1.85
C ALA A 20 -5.92 -8.18 -1.09
N GLY A 21 -5.80 -7.05 -1.80
CA GLY A 21 -5.90 -5.72 -1.20
C GLY A 21 -7.25 -5.45 -0.55
N ILE A 22 -8.36 -5.88 -1.17
CA ILE A 22 -9.69 -5.81 -0.56
C ILE A 22 -9.72 -6.62 0.74
N LYS A 23 -9.25 -7.87 0.71
CA LYS A 23 -9.18 -8.73 1.90
C LYS A 23 -8.36 -8.09 3.02
N GLN A 24 -7.22 -7.49 2.72
CA GLN A 24 -6.33 -6.89 3.72
C GLN A 24 -6.90 -5.58 4.32
N THR A 25 -7.68 -4.82 3.53
CA THR A 25 -8.23 -3.52 3.97
C THR A 25 -9.59 -3.64 4.64
N SER A 26 -10.45 -4.56 4.19
CA SER A 26 -11.82 -4.74 4.71
C SER A 26 -12.00 -5.99 5.58
N GLY A 27 -11.08 -6.96 5.52
CA GLY A 27 -11.22 -8.26 6.18
C GLY A 27 -12.19 -9.22 5.47
N ILE A 28 -12.73 -8.85 4.30
CA ILE A 28 -13.70 -9.66 3.55
C ILE A 28 -12.98 -10.46 2.46
N THR A 29 -13.25 -11.76 2.39
CA THR A 29 -12.65 -12.66 1.38
C THR A 29 -13.71 -13.21 0.42
N PRO A 30 -13.36 -13.48 -0.85
CA PRO A 30 -14.23 -14.23 -1.75
C PRO A 30 -14.59 -15.59 -1.15
N ASP A 31 -15.88 -15.94 -1.22
CA ASP A 31 -16.35 -17.22 -0.72
C ASP A 31 -16.09 -18.34 -1.74
N ILE A 32 -14.97 -19.03 -1.55
CA ILE A 32 -14.57 -20.18 -2.37
C ILE A 32 -15.38 -21.45 -2.08
N THR A 33 -16.22 -21.46 -1.04
CA THR A 33 -17.05 -22.62 -0.69
C THR A 33 -18.23 -22.80 -1.63
N GLN A 34 -18.64 -21.72 -2.31
CA GLN A 34 -19.67 -21.74 -3.35
C GLN A 34 -19.23 -22.51 -4.62
N VAL A 35 -17.93 -22.78 -4.78
CA VAL A 35 -17.42 -23.58 -5.88
C VAL A 35 -17.59 -25.07 -5.54
N SER A 36 -18.58 -25.72 -6.15
CA SER A 36 -18.87 -27.14 -5.92
C SER A 36 -17.74 -28.07 -6.35
N GLU A 37 -17.02 -27.72 -7.41
CA GLU A 37 -15.95 -28.53 -7.98
C GLU A 37 -14.63 -28.40 -7.20
N PRO A 38 -14.12 -29.48 -6.56
CA PRO A 38 -12.93 -29.40 -5.71
C PRO A 38 -11.67 -28.92 -6.45
N ASN A 39 -11.47 -29.35 -7.70
CA ASN A 39 -10.31 -28.97 -8.50
C ASN A 39 -10.34 -27.49 -8.88
N VAL A 40 -11.52 -26.98 -9.25
CA VAL A 40 -11.71 -25.56 -9.57
C VAL A 40 -11.51 -24.71 -8.31
N ARG A 41 -12.07 -25.15 -7.18
CA ARG A 41 -11.87 -24.49 -5.89
C ARG A 41 -10.39 -24.40 -5.52
N GLN A 42 -9.63 -25.48 -5.72
CA GLN A 42 -8.19 -25.48 -5.46
C GLN A 42 -7.43 -24.54 -6.39
N ALA A 43 -7.78 -24.50 -7.68
CA ALA A 43 -7.19 -23.57 -8.63
C ALA A 43 -7.47 -22.10 -8.26
N VAL A 44 -8.71 -21.79 -7.88
CA VAL A 44 -9.10 -20.46 -7.39
C VAL A 44 -8.36 -20.11 -6.11
N TYR A 45 -8.22 -21.07 -5.19
CA TYR A 45 -7.44 -20.88 -3.96
C TYR A 45 -6.01 -20.48 -4.29
N TYR A 46 -5.30 -21.24 -5.13
CA TYR A 46 -3.92 -20.88 -5.53
C TYR A 46 -3.84 -19.53 -6.23
N TYR A 47 -4.81 -19.22 -7.09
CA TYR A 47 -4.87 -17.96 -7.80
C TYR A 47 -5.03 -16.76 -6.85
N LEU A 48 -5.92 -16.86 -5.86
CA LEU A 48 -6.10 -15.83 -4.82
C LEU A 48 -4.85 -15.73 -3.92
N SER A 49 -4.28 -16.86 -3.51
CA SER A 49 -3.06 -16.90 -2.70
C SER A 49 -1.85 -16.29 -3.40
N ALA A 50 -1.73 -16.45 -4.73
CA ALA A 50 -0.68 -15.79 -5.50
C ALA A 50 -0.81 -14.25 -5.45
N GLY A 51 -2.04 -13.75 -5.49
CA GLY A 51 -2.34 -12.32 -5.35
C GLY A 51 -1.94 -11.77 -3.99
N GLU A 52 -2.23 -12.51 -2.91
CA GLU A 52 -1.85 -12.18 -1.53
C GLU A 52 -0.33 -12.09 -1.38
N TYR A 53 0.40 -13.09 -1.89
CA TYR A 53 1.86 -13.08 -1.85
C TYR A 53 2.45 -11.83 -2.51
N ILE A 54 1.94 -11.45 -3.69
CA ILE A 54 2.45 -10.30 -4.42
C ILE A 54 2.08 -8.99 -3.73
N PHE A 55 0.87 -8.90 -3.18
CA PHE A 55 0.46 -7.77 -2.36
C PHE A 55 1.39 -7.57 -1.16
N ASP A 56 1.72 -8.64 -0.44
CA ASP A 56 2.61 -8.59 0.72
C ASP A 56 4.02 -8.16 0.33
N LYS A 57 4.54 -8.63 -0.81
CA LYS A 57 5.85 -8.18 -1.32
C LYS A 57 5.82 -6.72 -1.75
N ALA A 58 4.76 -6.27 -2.40
CA ALA A 58 4.60 -4.87 -2.77
C ALA A 58 4.54 -3.98 -1.53
N LEU A 59 3.83 -4.41 -0.47
CA LEU A 59 3.76 -3.70 0.80
C LEU A 59 5.13 -3.66 1.50
N ALA A 60 5.83 -4.78 1.58
CA ALA A 60 7.18 -4.84 2.14
C ALA A 60 8.18 -3.96 1.37
N PHE A 61 8.06 -3.94 0.04
CA PHE A 61 8.86 -3.06 -0.81
C PHE A 61 8.54 -1.59 -0.53
N ALA A 62 7.26 -1.22 -0.44
CA ALA A 62 6.86 0.14 -0.09
C ALA A 62 7.42 0.53 1.29
N GLN A 63 7.26 -0.31 2.31
CA GLN A 63 7.75 -0.07 3.67
C GLN A 63 9.27 0.10 3.76
N SER A 64 10.03 -0.62 2.94
CA SER A 64 11.51 -0.55 2.93
C SER A 64 12.06 0.59 2.08
N SER A 65 11.26 1.16 1.19
CA SER A 65 11.71 2.22 0.29
C SER A 65 11.65 3.60 0.95
N SER A 66 12.60 4.47 0.60
CA SER A 66 12.65 5.87 1.09
C SER A 66 11.55 6.77 0.49
N HIS A 67 10.86 6.29 -0.54
CA HIS A 67 9.81 7.02 -1.25
C HIS A 67 8.46 6.97 -0.56
N PHE A 68 8.22 5.96 0.27
CA PHE A 68 6.98 5.81 0.99
C PHE A 68 7.21 6.10 2.47
N ARG A 69 6.25 6.78 3.08
CA ARG A 69 6.20 6.98 4.53
C ARG A 69 4.87 6.46 5.02
N PRO A 70 4.78 5.98 6.28
CA PRO A 70 3.49 5.73 6.90
C PRO A 70 2.60 6.95 6.66
N ALA A 71 1.37 6.72 6.19
CA ALA A 71 0.40 7.79 6.08
C ALA A 71 0.29 8.45 7.46
N GLU A 72 0.53 9.77 7.55
CA GLU A 72 0.47 10.48 8.83
C GLU A 72 -0.91 10.16 9.45
N PRO A 73 -0.97 9.55 10.65
CA PRO A 73 -2.23 9.54 11.37
C PRO A 73 -2.58 11.00 11.59
N ILE A 74 -3.80 11.40 11.20
CA ILE A 74 -4.33 12.72 11.52
C ILE A 74 -4.55 12.74 13.04
N ASN A 75 -3.46 12.91 13.77
CA ASN A 75 -3.46 13.16 15.18
C ASN A 75 -3.56 14.67 15.31
N PRO A 76 -4.64 15.24 15.84
CA PRO A 76 -4.77 16.70 15.93
C PRO A 76 -3.59 17.34 16.69
N LEU A 77 -2.94 16.57 17.57
CA LEU A 77 -1.71 16.97 18.27
C LEU A 77 -0.45 17.02 17.39
N SER A 78 -0.34 16.17 16.36
CA SER A 78 0.80 16.23 15.43
C SER A 78 0.72 17.44 14.52
N LEU A 79 -0.50 17.87 14.17
CA LEU A 79 -0.74 19.12 13.43
C LEU A 79 -0.33 20.34 14.25
N PHE A 80 -0.75 20.40 15.52
CA PHE A 80 -0.35 21.47 16.43
C PHE A 80 1.16 21.54 16.63
N ASN A 81 1.82 20.40 16.83
CA ASN A 81 3.28 20.36 17.03
C ASN A 81 4.05 20.83 15.76
N LYS A 82 3.51 20.57 14.56
CA LYS A 82 4.10 20.98 13.27
C LYS A 82 4.00 22.50 13.05
N GLU A 83 2.89 23.12 13.46
CA GLU A 83 2.69 24.57 13.38
C GLU A 83 3.60 25.37 14.34
N VAL A 84 3.76 24.88 15.58
CA VAL A 84 4.62 25.53 16.58
C VAL A 84 6.11 25.48 16.18
N HIS A 85 6.59 24.37 15.64
CA HIS A 85 7.98 24.26 15.18
C HIS A 85 8.27 24.98 13.86
N GLY A 86 7.28 25.11 12.96
CA GLY A 86 7.41 25.89 11.73
C GLY A 86 7.55 27.39 11.99
N SER A 87 6.75 27.93 12.92
CA SER A 87 6.77 29.34 13.31
C SER A 87 8.03 29.74 14.08
N LEU A 88 8.56 28.87 14.96
CA LEU A 88 9.78 29.15 15.72
C LEU A 88 11.06 29.21 14.86
N ARG A 89 11.15 28.46 13.74
CA ARG A 89 12.28 28.61 12.81
C ARG A 89 12.29 29.96 12.08
N GLN A 90 11.12 30.55 11.89
CA GLN A 90 10.97 31.82 11.17
C GLN A 90 11.36 33.04 12.03
N TYR A 91 11.35 32.93 13.36
CA TYR A 91 11.79 33.98 14.28
C TYR A 91 13.31 33.99 14.55
N SER A 92 14.06 32.97 14.14
CA SER A 92 15.51 32.89 14.41
C SER A 92 16.40 33.58 13.35
N HIS A 93 15.80 34.25 12.36
CA HIS A 93 16.51 35.06 11.36
C HIS A 93 15.79 36.40 11.15
N SER A 94 15.85 37.25 12.17
CA SER A 94 15.71 38.70 11.97
C SER A 94 17.06 39.33 12.26
N ASP A 95 17.77 39.66 11.18
CA ASP A 95 18.77 40.71 11.03
C ASP A 95 19.46 41.20 12.31
N THR A 96 20.73 40.81 12.47
CA THR A 96 21.68 41.65 13.21
C THR A 96 22.06 42.80 12.28
N PRO A 97 21.71 44.07 12.54
CA PRO A 97 22.22 45.16 11.75
C PRO A 97 23.71 45.29 12.08
N SER A 98 24.56 44.91 11.12
CA SER A 98 25.98 45.21 11.12
C SER A 98 26.15 46.73 11.15
N ARG A 99 26.36 47.28 12.34
CA ARG A 99 26.76 48.67 12.52
C ARG A 99 28.28 48.75 12.45
N PHE A 100 28.73 49.57 11.49
CA PHE A 100 30.09 50.08 11.35
C PHE A 100 30.59 50.76 12.62
#